data_AF-A0A9C9N7F1-F1
#
_entry.id   AF-A0A9C9N7F1-F1
#
_cell.length_a   1.000
_cell.length_b   1.000
_cell.length_c   1.000
_cell.angle_alpha   90.00
_cell.angle_beta   90.00
_cell.angle_gamma   90.00
#
_symmetry.space_group_name_H-M   'P 1'
#
loop_
_entity.id
_entity.type
_entity.pdbx_description
1 polymer ?
#
loop_
_entity_poly.entity_id
_entity_poly.type
_entity_poly.pdbx_seq_one_letter_code
_entity_poly.pdbx_strand_id
1 'polypeptide(L)'
;MDSATSLASKALHTLIGMTIQSLTELGDLVADLHPRELADLGLGPALETLALRIERRYGLVVTLDLPPDLAPDVSPLPGLALAAYRIAQEALHNAGQHASAGRVGLSLRLSERDLRLTIADDGIGFRPPRSLNGLTGEDRWGLANMERQATALGGRVEINSVLGVGTQVRATLPLTETSPLPEPSEPLYEPLTPREQEVLRGVTAGLTNKQIAARLGISDRTVQFHLGNVLGKLGVASRTEAAVLALQRGLV
;
A
#
# COMPACT_ATOMS: atom_id res chain seq x y z
N MET A 1 46.67 15.92 -7.05
CA MET A 1 45.80 16.07 -5.85
C MET A 1 44.43 15.41 -6.02
N ASP A 2 44.23 14.62 -7.08
CA ASP A 2 42.96 14.60 -7.81
C ASP A 2 41.99 13.54 -7.30
N SER A 3 42.51 12.46 -6.71
CA SER A 3 41.71 11.37 -6.14
C SER A 3 40.78 11.85 -5.02
N ALA A 4 41.21 12.79 -4.18
CA ALA A 4 40.40 13.35 -3.10
C ALA A 4 39.24 14.20 -3.65
N THR A 5 39.53 15.07 -4.61
CA THR A 5 38.53 15.91 -5.30
C THR A 5 37.52 15.07 -6.07
N SER A 6 37.97 13.99 -6.71
CA SER A 6 37.11 13.02 -7.41
C SER A 6 36.18 12.28 -6.43
N LEU A 7 36.68 11.86 -5.27
CA LEU A 7 35.85 11.21 -4.24
C LEU A 7 34.81 12.18 -3.67
N ALA A 8 35.20 13.42 -3.36
CA ALA A 8 34.31 14.45 -2.85
C ALA A 8 33.21 14.81 -3.86
N SER A 9 33.56 14.94 -5.14
CA SER A 9 32.59 15.19 -6.22
C SER A 9 31.59 14.04 -6.35
N LYS A 10 32.04 12.78 -6.30
CA LYS A 10 31.13 11.62 -6.33
C LYS A 10 30.20 11.58 -5.12
N ALA A 11 30.74 11.79 -3.91
CA ALA A 11 29.93 11.85 -2.69
C ALA A 11 28.88 12.98 -2.75
N LEU A 12 29.23 14.15 -3.28
CA LEU A 12 28.30 15.27 -3.47
C LEU A 12 27.20 14.94 -4.49
N HIS A 13 27.53 14.31 -5.62
CA HIS A 13 26.52 13.86 -6.60
C HIS A 13 25.58 12.79 -6.00
N THR A 14 26.12 11.84 -5.22
CA THR A 14 25.29 10.84 -4.52
C THR A 14 24.36 11.50 -3.51
N LEU A 15 24.87 12.43 -2.68
CA LEU A 15 24.05 13.16 -1.71
C LEU A 15 22.97 14.01 -2.38
N ILE A 16 23.30 14.71 -3.47
CA ILE A 16 22.32 15.48 -4.26
C ILE A 16 21.26 14.53 -4.86
N GLY A 17 21.67 13.39 -5.41
CA GLY A 17 20.75 12.36 -5.92
C GLY A 17 19.80 11.85 -4.84
N MET A 18 20.32 11.43 -3.68
CA MET A 18 19.51 10.99 -2.53
C MET A 18 18.60 12.10 -1.99
N THR A 19 19.06 13.37 -2.00
CA THR A 19 18.24 14.51 -1.56
C THR A 19 17.10 14.80 -2.54
N ILE A 20 17.36 14.75 -3.85
CA ILE A 20 16.34 14.89 -4.90
C ILE A 20 15.36 13.71 -4.87
N GLN A 21 15.86 12.49 -4.63
CA GLN A 21 15.03 11.31 -4.42
C GLN A 21 14.11 11.51 -3.21
N SER A 22 14.63 11.82 -2.02
CA SER A 22 13.76 12.01 -0.85
C SER A 22 12.87 13.26 -0.92
N LEU A 23 13.22 14.28 -1.70
CA LEU A 23 12.29 15.39 -2.02
C LEU A 23 11.20 14.97 -3.02
N THR A 24 11.49 14.02 -3.91
CA THR A 24 10.48 13.41 -4.80
C THR A 24 9.56 12.50 -3.98
N GLU A 25 10.12 11.59 -3.18
CA GLU A 25 9.39 10.72 -2.25
C GLU A 25 8.49 11.52 -1.31
N LEU A 26 8.97 12.64 -0.74
CA LEU A 26 8.15 13.54 0.08
C LEU A 26 7.11 14.31 -0.73
N GLY A 27 7.40 14.70 -1.98
CA GLY A 27 6.44 15.34 -2.87
C GLY A 27 5.28 14.41 -3.22
N ASP A 28 5.60 13.15 -3.56
CA ASP A 28 4.62 12.10 -3.83
C ASP A 28 3.87 11.71 -2.54
N LEU A 29 4.53 11.61 -1.38
CA LEU A 29 3.89 11.35 -0.08
C LEU A 29 2.89 12.46 0.32
N VAL A 30 3.19 13.72 0.02
CA VAL A 30 2.30 14.86 0.28
C VAL A 30 1.13 14.89 -0.71
N ALA A 31 1.34 14.50 -1.98
CA ALA A 31 0.25 14.27 -2.92
C ALA A 31 -0.63 13.05 -2.53
N ASP A 32 -0.06 12.10 -1.79
CA ASP A 32 -0.70 10.82 -1.46
C ASP A 32 -1.47 10.77 -0.14
N LEU A 33 -1.50 11.86 0.64
CA LEU A 33 -2.36 11.94 1.83
C LEU A 33 -3.86 12.04 1.48
N HIS A 34 -4.19 12.61 0.31
CA HIS A 34 -5.45 12.38 -0.41
C HIS A 34 -5.31 12.99 -1.81
N PRO A 35 -5.55 12.24 -2.91
CA PRO A 35 -5.72 12.85 -4.22
C PRO A 35 -6.99 13.70 -4.14
N ARG A 36 -6.87 15.01 -4.26
CA ARG A 36 -8.01 15.92 -4.05
C ARG A 36 -9.03 15.75 -5.16
N GLU A 37 -8.55 15.52 -6.37
CA GLU A 37 -9.31 15.14 -7.56
C GLU A 37 -10.17 13.89 -7.32
N LEU A 38 -9.69 12.91 -6.55
CA LEU A 38 -10.45 11.70 -6.24
C LEU A 38 -11.62 11.97 -5.26
N ALA A 39 -11.46 12.94 -4.36
CA ALA A 39 -12.51 13.36 -3.42
C ALA A 39 -13.49 14.38 -4.02
N ASP A 40 -12.97 15.28 -4.86
CA ASP A 40 -13.73 16.40 -5.45
C ASP A 40 -14.42 16.03 -6.78
N LEU A 41 -13.88 15.06 -7.54
CA LEU A 41 -14.34 14.69 -8.90
C LEU A 41 -14.56 13.18 -9.13
N GLY A 42 -14.09 12.30 -8.23
CA GLY A 42 -14.26 10.86 -8.32
C GLY A 42 -13.18 10.12 -9.14
N LEU A 43 -13.37 8.81 -9.30
CA LEU A 43 -12.30 7.90 -9.79
C LEU A 43 -11.89 8.16 -11.25
N GLY A 44 -12.84 8.44 -12.15
CA GLY A 44 -12.54 8.65 -13.57
C GLY A 44 -11.56 9.80 -13.83
N PRO A 45 -11.91 11.05 -13.46
CA PRO A 45 -11.03 12.21 -13.63
C PRO A 45 -9.69 12.10 -12.87
N ALA A 46 -9.66 11.38 -11.74
CA ALA A 46 -8.41 11.09 -11.03
C ALA A 46 -7.49 10.14 -11.82
N LEU A 47 -8.04 9.12 -12.50
CA LEU A 47 -7.29 8.23 -13.38
C LEU A 47 -6.82 8.93 -14.67
N GLU A 48 -7.62 9.84 -15.24
CA GLU A 48 -7.22 10.69 -16.37
C GLU A 48 -6.05 11.61 -16.00
N THR A 49 -6.13 12.27 -14.85
CA THR A 49 -5.07 13.14 -14.33
C THR A 49 -3.78 12.35 -14.04
N LEU A 50 -3.92 11.14 -13.47
CA LEU A 50 -2.81 10.21 -13.24
C LEU A 50 -2.14 9.78 -14.55
N ALA A 51 -2.91 9.42 -15.58
CA ALA A 51 -2.40 9.04 -16.89
C ALA A 51 -1.55 10.14 -17.52
N LEU A 52 -2.10 11.36 -17.63
CA LEU A 52 -1.39 12.53 -18.17
C LEU A 52 -0.10 12.87 -17.39
N ARG A 53 -0.07 12.62 -16.08
CA ARG A 53 1.14 12.77 -15.25
C ARG A 53 2.19 11.70 -15.57
N ILE A 54 1.78 10.46 -15.79
CA ILE A 54 2.68 9.34 -16.14
C ILE A 54 3.26 9.53 -17.55
N GLU A 55 2.45 9.88 -18.55
CA GLU A 55 2.92 10.19 -19.91
C GLU A 55 4.01 11.28 -19.89
N ARG A 56 3.76 12.39 -19.19
CA ARG A 56 4.72 13.51 -19.06
C ARG A 56 5.99 13.16 -18.28
N ARG A 57 5.91 12.21 -17.34
CA ARG A 57 7.04 11.79 -16.49
C ARG A 57 7.96 10.79 -17.19
N TYR A 58 7.40 9.90 -18.00
CA TYR A 58 8.11 8.73 -18.55
C TYR A 58 8.20 8.70 -20.09
N GLY A 59 7.45 9.53 -20.82
CA GLY A 59 7.50 9.59 -22.29
C GLY A 59 6.77 8.46 -23.02
N LEU A 60 6.01 7.64 -22.29
CA LEU A 60 5.15 6.58 -22.83
C LEU A 60 3.73 7.10 -23.12
N VAL A 61 2.94 6.31 -23.85
CA VAL A 61 1.51 6.61 -24.13
C VAL A 61 0.60 5.82 -23.19
N VAL A 62 -0.34 6.48 -22.50
CA VAL A 62 -1.36 5.82 -21.67
C VAL A 62 -2.72 5.85 -22.39
N THR A 63 -3.20 4.68 -22.84
CA THR A 63 -4.56 4.58 -23.41
C THR A 63 -5.56 4.21 -22.33
N LEU A 64 -6.58 5.06 -22.13
CA LEU A 64 -7.65 4.87 -21.16
C LEU A 64 -8.91 4.25 -21.78
N ASP A 65 -9.51 3.31 -21.05
CA ASP A 65 -10.73 2.60 -21.43
C ASP A 65 -11.65 2.50 -20.18
N LEU A 66 -12.31 3.62 -19.87
CA LEU A 66 -13.18 3.80 -18.70
C LEU A 66 -14.67 3.75 -19.11
N PRO A 67 -15.60 3.35 -18.22
CA PRO A 67 -17.03 3.48 -18.48
C PRO A 67 -17.43 4.96 -18.64
N PRO A 68 -18.25 5.34 -19.63
CA PRO A 68 -18.64 6.74 -19.83
C PRO A 68 -19.51 7.27 -18.68
N ASP A 69 -20.38 6.41 -18.13
CA ASP A 69 -21.28 6.71 -17.02
C ASP A 69 -20.66 6.35 -15.65
N LEU A 70 -19.34 6.45 -15.52
CA LEU A 70 -18.64 6.17 -14.25
C LEU A 70 -18.97 7.29 -13.24
N ALA A 71 -19.94 7.01 -12.36
CA ALA A 71 -20.40 7.94 -11.34
C ALA A 71 -19.22 8.50 -10.49
N PRO A 72 -19.26 9.77 -10.04
CA PRO A 72 -18.20 10.31 -9.19
C PRO A 72 -18.00 9.48 -7.91
N ASP A 73 -19.11 9.03 -7.31
CA ASP A 73 -19.12 8.00 -6.27
C ASP A 73 -19.28 6.61 -6.90
N VAL A 74 -18.13 5.96 -7.15
CA VAL A 74 -18.03 4.54 -7.51
C VAL A 74 -18.02 3.61 -6.29
N SER A 75 -18.28 4.14 -5.08
CA SER A 75 -17.72 3.64 -3.82
C SER A 75 -18.79 3.25 -2.79
N PRO A 76 -19.69 2.27 -3.09
CA PRO A 76 -20.60 1.68 -2.09
C PRO A 76 -19.86 1.03 -0.91
N LEU A 77 -18.55 0.79 -1.07
CA LEU A 77 -17.62 0.47 0.02
C LEU A 77 -16.68 1.65 0.31
N PRO A 78 -16.49 2.04 1.59
CA PRO A 78 -15.48 3.02 1.97
C PRO A 78 -14.08 2.65 1.47
N GLY A 79 -13.38 3.58 0.84
CA GLY A 79 -12.01 3.40 0.38
C GLY A 79 -11.84 2.62 -0.94
N LEU A 80 -12.91 2.09 -1.56
CA LEU A 80 -12.83 1.36 -2.84
C LEU A 80 -12.19 2.20 -3.95
N ALA A 81 -12.64 3.45 -4.12
CA ALA A 81 -12.07 4.38 -5.09
C ALA A 81 -10.57 4.67 -4.82
N LEU A 82 -10.17 4.76 -3.55
CA LEU A 82 -8.77 4.99 -3.15
C LEU A 82 -7.89 3.77 -3.40
N ALA A 83 -8.35 2.55 -3.09
CA ALA A 83 -7.63 1.32 -3.38
C ALA A 83 -7.45 1.13 -4.90
N ALA A 84 -8.50 1.38 -5.69
CA ALA A 84 -8.41 1.35 -7.16
C ALA A 84 -7.40 2.38 -7.70
N TYR A 85 -7.44 3.63 -7.23
CA TYR A 85 -6.48 4.67 -7.62
C TYR A 85 -5.04 4.32 -7.22
N ARG A 86 -4.82 3.81 -6.00
CA ARG A 86 -3.49 3.39 -5.50
C ARG A 86 -2.91 2.24 -6.33
N ILE A 87 -3.73 1.25 -6.69
CA ILE A 87 -3.32 0.14 -7.55
C ILE A 87 -3.00 0.65 -8.98
N ALA A 88 -3.79 1.56 -9.53
CA ALA A 88 -3.51 2.17 -10.83
C ALA A 88 -2.20 2.98 -10.82
N GLN A 89 -1.97 3.80 -9.79
CA GLN A 89 -0.77 4.61 -9.62
C GLN A 89 0.48 3.72 -9.56
N GLU A 90 0.46 2.69 -8.72
CA GLU A 90 1.56 1.74 -8.56
C GLU A 90 1.82 0.98 -9.87
N ALA A 91 0.79 0.43 -10.52
CA ALA A 91 0.96 -0.30 -11.78
C ALA A 91 1.49 0.59 -12.92
N LEU A 92 1.00 1.82 -13.06
CA LEU A 92 1.48 2.78 -14.06
C LEU A 92 2.91 3.28 -13.75
N HIS A 93 3.25 3.47 -12.47
CA HIS A 93 4.62 3.77 -12.05
C HIS A 93 5.56 2.63 -12.43
N ASN A 94 5.22 1.37 -12.11
CA ASN A 94 6.05 0.21 -12.46
C ASN A 94 6.28 0.09 -13.98
N ALA A 95 5.25 0.33 -14.80
CA ALA A 95 5.37 0.30 -16.25
C ALA A 95 6.33 1.39 -16.79
N GLY A 96 6.24 2.62 -16.28
CA GLY A 96 7.14 3.71 -16.68
C GLY A 96 8.56 3.59 -16.12
N GLN A 97 8.70 3.08 -14.89
CA GLN A 97 9.96 3.02 -14.16
C GLN A 97 10.82 1.79 -14.53
N HIS A 98 10.19 0.65 -14.82
CA HIS A 98 10.89 -0.64 -14.99
C HIS A 98 10.64 -1.33 -16.34
N ALA A 99 9.45 -1.20 -16.93
CA ALA A 99 9.10 -2.01 -18.10
C ALA A 99 9.71 -1.52 -19.43
N SER A 100 10.23 -0.29 -19.51
CA SER A 100 10.68 0.34 -20.76
C SER A 100 9.60 0.33 -21.86
N ALA A 101 8.32 0.40 -21.46
CA ALA A 101 7.17 0.28 -22.33
C ALA A 101 6.97 1.52 -23.22
N GLY A 102 6.54 1.31 -24.46
CA GLY A 102 6.09 2.39 -25.34
C GLY A 102 4.63 2.77 -25.11
N ARG A 103 3.82 1.81 -24.65
CA ARG A 103 2.40 2.00 -24.35
C ARG A 103 1.97 1.24 -23.11
N VAL A 104 1.06 1.86 -22.36
CA VAL A 104 0.33 1.20 -21.27
C VAL A 104 -1.18 1.41 -21.47
N GLY A 105 -1.94 0.32 -21.50
CA GLY A 105 -3.39 0.37 -21.47
C GLY A 105 -3.91 0.27 -20.05
N LEU A 106 -4.76 1.21 -19.62
CA LEU A 106 -5.55 1.09 -18.38
C LEU A 106 -7.03 1.02 -18.74
N SER A 107 -7.67 -0.07 -18.33
CA SER A 107 -9.11 -0.29 -18.50
C SER A 107 -9.79 -0.47 -17.16
N LEU A 108 -10.98 0.10 -17.02
CA LEU A 108 -11.86 -0.07 -15.88
C LEU A 108 -13.18 -0.69 -16.36
N ARG A 109 -13.68 -1.69 -15.64
CA ARG A 109 -14.97 -2.33 -15.89
C ARG A 109 -15.73 -2.44 -14.58
N LEU A 110 -16.99 -2.02 -14.60
CA LEU A 110 -17.93 -2.15 -13.49
C LEU A 110 -18.92 -3.26 -13.81
N SER A 111 -19.24 -4.12 -12.84
CA SER A 111 -20.36 -5.05 -12.90
C SER A 111 -21.31 -4.80 -11.72
N GLU A 112 -22.34 -5.62 -11.54
CA GLU A 112 -23.18 -5.58 -10.33
C GLU A 112 -22.44 -6.06 -9.06
N ARG A 113 -21.25 -6.68 -9.21
CA ARG A 113 -20.55 -7.39 -8.13
C ARG A 113 -19.11 -6.94 -7.92
N ASP A 114 -18.43 -6.51 -8.97
CA ASP A 114 -17.01 -6.14 -8.92
C ASP A 114 -16.66 -4.92 -9.79
N LEU A 115 -15.72 -4.14 -9.27
CA LEU A 115 -14.89 -3.20 -10.02
C LEU A 115 -13.63 -3.95 -10.44
N ARG A 116 -13.39 -4.04 -11.74
CA ARG A 116 -12.23 -4.69 -12.34
C ARG A 116 -11.35 -3.66 -13.03
N LEU A 117 -10.15 -3.49 -12.50
CA LEU A 117 -9.13 -2.59 -12.99
C LEU A 117 -8.02 -3.42 -13.63
N THR A 118 -7.72 -3.19 -14.91
CA THR A 118 -6.65 -3.91 -15.63
C THR A 118 -5.69 -2.91 -16.27
N ILE A 119 -4.42 -2.97 -15.88
CA ILE A 119 -3.30 -2.24 -16.46
C ILE A 119 -2.46 -3.24 -17.25
N ALA A 120 -2.08 -2.92 -18.49
CA ALA A 120 -1.23 -3.76 -19.32
C ALA A 120 -0.20 -2.93 -20.11
N ASP A 121 1.08 -3.24 -19.95
CA ASP A 121 2.19 -2.63 -20.70
C ASP A 121 2.69 -3.52 -21.86
N ASP A 122 3.35 -2.91 -22.84
CA ASP A 122 4.04 -3.57 -23.96
C ASP A 122 5.56 -3.74 -23.75
N GLY A 123 6.00 -3.70 -22.49
CA GLY A 123 7.41 -3.60 -22.12
C GLY A 123 8.20 -4.92 -22.09
N ILE A 124 9.38 -4.89 -21.45
CA ILE A 124 10.29 -6.03 -21.37
C ILE A 124 9.75 -7.20 -20.54
N GLY A 125 8.73 -6.97 -19.71
CA GLY A 125 8.22 -7.94 -18.73
C GLY A 125 9.25 -8.35 -17.67
N PHE A 126 8.84 -9.21 -16.73
CA PHE A 126 9.71 -9.77 -15.70
C PHE A 126 9.30 -11.20 -15.35
N ARG A 127 10.02 -11.82 -14.41
CA ARG A 127 9.62 -13.10 -13.79
C ARG A 127 9.12 -12.81 -12.38
N PRO A 128 7.81 -12.96 -12.09
CA PRO A 128 7.28 -12.78 -10.74
C PRO A 128 8.02 -13.65 -9.71
N PRO A 129 8.39 -13.12 -8.54
CA PRO A 129 9.12 -13.88 -7.52
C PRO A 129 8.22 -14.99 -6.96
N ARG A 130 8.74 -16.24 -6.93
CA ARG A 130 8.00 -17.43 -6.47
C ARG A 130 7.58 -17.40 -5.00
N SER A 131 8.08 -16.45 -4.21
CA SER A 131 7.65 -16.15 -2.85
C SER A 131 8.08 -14.73 -2.48
N LEU A 132 7.21 -13.98 -1.80
CA LEU A 132 7.52 -12.63 -1.30
C LEU A 132 8.62 -12.65 -0.22
N ASN A 133 8.77 -13.78 0.50
CA ASN A 133 9.63 -13.97 1.67
C ASN A 133 11.15 -14.04 1.35
N GLY A 134 11.56 -13.88 0.09
CA GLY A 134 12.89 -14.30 -0.39
C GLY A 134 13.93 -13.22 -0.75
N LEU A 135 13.63 -11.92 -0.64
CA LEU A 135 14.54 -10.78 -0.91
C LEU A 135 14.15 -9.61 0.06
N THR A 136 14.74 -8.42 0.26
CA THR A 136 15.70 -7.50 -0.43
C THR A 136 15.23 -6.81 -1.73
N GLY A 137 14.89 -5.51 -1.66
CA GLY A 137 14.61 -4.61 -2.80
C GLY A 137 13.29 -3.80 -2.72
N GLU A 138 13.28 -2.62 -3.36
CA GLU A 138 12.12 -1.70 -3.52
C GLU A 138 10.98 -2.35 -4.33
N ASP A 139 11.31 -3.05 -5.42
CA ASP A 139 10.41 -3.74 -6.36
C ASP A 139 9.32 -4.64 -5.70
N ARG A 140 9.54 -5.05 -4.45
CA ARG A 140 8.60 -5.86 -3.66
C ARG A 140 7.52 -5.02 -2.99
N TRP A 141 7.86 -3.82 -2.54
CA TRP A 141 6.90 -2.98 -1.81
C TRP A 141 5.75 -2.58 -2.74
N GLY A 142 6.00 -2.27 -4.00
CA GLY A 142 4.93 -1.99 -4.97
C GLY A 142 3.92 -3.14 -5.11
N LEU A 143 4.40 -4.35 -5.43
CA LEU A 143 3.52 -5.50 -5.62
C LEU A 143 2.78 -5.89 -4.32
N ALA A 144 3.48 -5.88 -3.17
CA ALA A 144 2.89 -6.17 -1.86
C ALA A 144 2.02 -5.02 -1.32
N ASN A 145 2.10 -3.81 -1.89
CA ASN A 145 1.14 -2.73 -1.63
C ASN A 145 -0.15 -3.00 -2.40
N MET A 146 -0.09 -3.30 -3.70
CA MET A 146 -1.28 -3.59 -4.50
C MET A 146 -2.08 -4.77 -3.94
N GLU A 147 -1.41 -5.86 -3.58
CA GLU A 147 -2.04 -7.04 -2.98
C GLU A 147 -2.75 -6.69 -1.65
N ARG A 148 -2.10 -5.92 -0.76
CA ARG A 148 -2.70 -5.49 0.50
C ARG A 148 -3.89 -4.54 0.31
N GLN A 149 -3.80 -3.58 -0.63
CA GLN A 149 -4.89 -2.65 -0.95
C GLN A 149 -6.14 -3.38 -1.46
N ALA A 150 -5.96 -4.41 -2.30
CA ALA A 150 -7.08 -5.22 -2.75
C ALA A 150 -7.63 -6.14 -1.65
N THR A 151 -6.76 -6.81 -0.91
CA THR A 151 -7.14 -7.77 0.15
C THR A 151 -7.92 -7.10 1.29
N ALA A 152 -7.59 -5.85 1.62
CA ALA A 152 -8.31 -5.05 2.63
C ALA A 152 -9.79 -4.81 2.30
N LEU A 153 -10.20 -5.01 1.04
CA LEU A 153 -11.59 -4.89 0.57
C LEU A 153 -12.20 -6.25 0.18
N GLY A 154 -11.57 -7.37 0.52
CA GLY A 154 -11.97 -8.71 0.05
C GLY A 154 -11.72 -8.94 -1.46
N GLY A 155 -10.99 -8.03 -2.11
CA GLY A 155 -10.54 -8.16 -3.49
C GLY A 155 -9.22 -8.92 -3.63
N ARG A 156 -8.73 -9.00 -4.86
CA ARG A 156 -7.44 -9.67 -5.19
C ARG A 156 -6.73 -8.97 -6.35
N VAL A 157 -5.43 -9.20 -6.48
CA VAL A 157 -4.62 -8.77 -7.63
C VAL A 157 -3.99 -9.99 -8.30
N GLU A 158 -4.13 -10.09 -9.62
CA GLU A 158 -3.51 -11.09 -10.48
C GLU A 158 -2.43 -10.40 -11.33
N ILE A 159 -1.18 -10.88 -11.30
CA ILE A 159 -0.06 -10.31 -12.06
C ILE A 159 0.46 -11.36 -13.04
N ASN A 160 0.32 -11.08 -14.34
CA ASN A 160 0.80 -11.93 -15.42
C ASN A 160 1.87 -11.16 -16.19
N SER A 161 3.15 -11.57 -16.08
CA SER A 161 4.25 -10.94 -16.80
C SER A 161 5.01 -11.96 -17.65
N VAL A 162 5.38 -11.57 -18.87
CA VAL A 162 6.07 -12.42 -19.84
C VAL A 162 7.23 -11.63 -20.45
N LEU A 163 8.43 -12.20 -20.34
CA LEU A 163 9.66 -11.59 -20.85
C LEU A 163 9.57 -11.34 -22.37
N GLY A 164 9.80 -10.08 -22.77
CA GLY A 164 9.72 -9.62 -24.15
C GLY A 164 8.29 -9.42 -24.69
N VAL A 165 7.28 -9.40 -23.82
CA VAL A 165 5.86 -9.21 -24.19
C VAL A 165 5.16 -8.17 -23.31
N GLY A 166 5.56 -8.03 -22.05
CA GLY A 166 5.07 -7.01 -21.12
C GLY A 166 4.47 -7.59 -19.84
N THR A 167 3.84 -6.72 -19.04
CA THR A 167 3.08 -7.11 -17.82
C THR A 167 1.63 -6.72 -17.92
N GLN A 168 0.74 -7.58 -17.40
CA GLN A 168 -0.63 -7.24 -17.04
C GLN A 168 -0.84 -7.37 -15.53
N VAL A 169 -1.29 -6.27 -14.90
CA VAL A 169 -1.80 -6.22 -13.53
C VAL A 169 -3.31 -6.13 -13.59
N ARG A 170 -4.01 -7.05 -12.91
CA ARG A 170 -5.47 -7.14 -12.90
C ARG A 170 -5.97 -7.18 -11.46
N ALA A 171 -6.53 -6.08 -10.98
CA ALA A 171 -7.24 -6.04 -9.71
C ALA A 171 -8.73 -6.32 -9.91
N THR A 172 -9.28 -7.13 -9.02
CA THR A 172 -10.73 -7.36 -8.90
C THR A 172 -11.13 -7.01 -7.47
N LEU A 173 -11.90 -5.93 -7.30
CA LEU A 173 -12.37 -5.41 -6.02
C LEU A 173 -13.90 -5.55 -5.99
N PRO A 174 -14.52 -6.10 -4.94
CA PRO A 174 -15.97 -6.25 -4.90
C PRO A 174 -16.67 -4.90 -4.68
N LEU A 175 -17.93 -4.80 -5.12
CA LEU A 175 -18.80 -3.63 -4.96
C LEU A 175 -19.82 -3.76 -3.81
N THR A 176 -19.98 -4.96 -3.27
CA THR A 176 -20.70 -5.21 -2.02
C THR A 176 -19.71 -5.81 -1.02
N GLU A 177 -19.94 -5.62 0.28
CA GLU A 177 -19.18 -6.37 1.28
C GLU A 177 -19.36 -7.86 0.99
N THR A 178 -18.31 -8.52 0.53
CA THR A 178 -18.37 -9.94 0.17
C THR A 178 -18.23 -10.74 1.44
N SER A 179 -19.30 -10.73 2.23
CA SER A 179 -19.52 -11.66 3.32
C SER A 179 -20.25 -12.88 2.77
N PRO A 180 -19.54 -13.97 2.40
CA PRO A 180 -20.13 -15.28 2.49
C PRO A 180 -20.32 -15.55 3.98
N LEU A 181 -21.47 -15.19 4.52
CA LEU A 181 -21.85 -15.51 5.89
C LEU A 181 -21.76 -17.04 6.09
N PRO A 182 -20.86 -17.56 6.95
CA PRO A 182 -21.29 -18.63 7.84
C PRO A 182 -22.40 -18.09 8.74
N GLU A 183 -23.18 -19.00 9.34
CA GLU A 183 -24.11 -18.69 10.45
C GLU A 183 -23.48 -17.72 11.47
N PRO A 184 -24.27 -16.83 12.12
CA PRO A 184 -23.77 -15.68 12.88
C PRO A 184 -22.95 -16.06 14.13
N SER A 185 -21.69 -16.41 13.91
CA SER A 185 -20.67 -16.63 14.94
C SER A 185 -20.05 -15.30 15.35
N GLU A 186 -20.55 -14.77 16.48
CA GLU A 186 -20.01 -13.76 17.42
C GLU A 186 -19.04 -12.66 16.92
N PRO A 187 -19.19 -11.40 17.38
CA PRO A 187 -18.43 -10.26 16.85
C PRO A 187 -16.91 -10.44 16.92
N LEU A 188 -16.27 -10.40 15.74
CA LEU A 188 -14.83 -10.53 15.52
C LEU A 188 -14.02 -9.34 16.09
N TYR A 189 -13.96 -9.25 17.41
CA TYR A 189 -12.75 -8.74 18.06
C TYR A 189 -11.65 -9.76 17.83
N GLU A 190 -10.62 -9.42 17.04
CA GLU A 190 -9.38 -10.19 17.06
C GLU A 190 -8.84 -10.20 18.50
N PRO A 191 -8.76 -11.36 19.18
CA PRO A 191 -8.20 -11.39 20.52
C PRO A 191 -6.73 -10.99 20.45
N LEU A 192 -6.28 -10.21 21.44
CA LEU A 192 -4.86 -9.92 21.59
C LEU A 192 -4.10 -11.24 21.70
N THR A 193 -3.12 -11.44 20.82
CA THR A 193 -2.27 -12.64 20.85
C THR A 193 -1.51 -12.72 22.17
N PRO A 194 -0.99 -13.89 22.59
CA PRO A 194 -0.29 -14.02 23.87
C PRO A 194 0.85 -12.99 24.06
N ARG A 195 1.59 -12.65 23.00
CA ARG A 195 2.64 -11.60 23.05
C ARG A 195 2.08 -10.18 23.16
N GLU A 196 0.94 -9.90 22.51
CA GLU A 196 0.25 -8.61 22.64
C GLU A 196 -0.34 -8.45 24.05
N GLN A 197 -0.85 -9.51 24.67
CA GLN A 197 -1.29 -9.52 26.08
C GLN A 197 -0.13 -9.36 27.08
N GLU A 198 1.01 -10.01 26.84
CA GLU A 198 2.22 -9.85 27.66
C GLU A 198 2.75 -8.41 27.63
N VAL A 199 2.75 -7.78 26.44
CA VAL A 199 3.13 -6.38 26.27
C VAL A 199 2.11 -5.45 26.94
N LEU A 200 0.80 -5.72 26.81
CA LEU A 200 -0.25 -4.94 27.46
C LEU A 200 -0.20 -5.04 28.99
N ARG A 201 0.08 -6.23 29.56
CA ARG A 201 0.38 -6.42 31.00
C ARG A 201 1.59 -5.61 31.44
N GLY A 202 2.62 -5.50 30.58
CA GLY A 202 3.74 -4.61 30.83
C GLY A 202 3.36 -3.12 30.83
N VAL A 203 2.45 -2.72 29.95
CA VAL A 203 1.96 -1.33 29.83
C VAL A 203 1.06 -0.93 30.99
N THR A 204 0.14 -1.80 31.46
CA THR A 204 -0.68 -1.55 32.66
C THR A 204 0.14 -1.55 33.95
N ALA A 205 1.20 -2.36 34.01
CA ALA A 205 2.21 -2.31 35.08
C ALA A 205 3.15 -1.08 35.00
N GLY A 206 2.88 -0.11 34.12
CA GLY A 206 3.63 1.14 34.01
C GLY A 206 5.04 1.01 33.41
N LEU A 207 5.41 -0.14 32.85
CA LEU A 207 6.77 -0.39 32.37
C LEU A 207 7.09 0.40 31.09
N THR A 208 8.35 0.80 30.95
CA THR A 208 8.90 1.31 29.70
C THR A 208 9.15 0.17 28.70
N ASN A 209 9.16 0.48 27.41
CA ASN A 209 9.32 -0.54 26.37
C ASN A 209 10.64 -1.34 26.52
N LYS A 210 11.71 -0.71 27.02
CA LYS A 210 12.98 -1.37 27.37
C LYS A 210 12.86 -2.37 28.53
N GLN A 211 12.06 -2.06 29.55
CA GLN A 211 11.81 -2.97 30.67
C GLN A 211 10.91 -4.15 30.24
N ILE A 212 9.92 -3.89 29.37
CA ILE A 212 9.09 -4.95 28.76
C ILE A 212 9.96 -5.87 27.88
N ALA A 213 10.82 -5.28 27.05
CA ALA A 213 11.75 -6.01 26.17
C ALA A 213 12.67 -6.95 26.97
N ALA A 214 13.32 -6.42 28.02
CA ALA A 214 14.16 -7.20 28.92
C ALA A 214 13.38 -8.30 29.67
N ARG A 215 12.11 -8.06 30.04
CA ARG A 215 11.26 -9.03 30.76
C ARG A 215 10.72 -10.15 29.85
N LEU A 216 10.52 -9.88 28.56
CA LEU A 216 9.96 -10.84 27.60
C LEU A 216 11.01 -11.52 26.70
N GLY A 217 12.29 -11.13 26.81
CA GLY A 217 13.40 -11.70 26.03
C GLY A 217 13.42 -11.25 24.57
N ILE A 218 12.91 -10.05 24.26
CA ILE A 218 12.76 -9.50 22.91
C ILE A 218 13.40 -8.12 22.79
N SER A 219 13.41 -7.51 21.59
CA SER A 219 13.96 -6.16 21.40
C SER A 219 12.95 -5.06 21.74
N ASP A 220 13.45 -3.86 22.10
CA ASP A 220 12.65 -2.64 22.29
C ASP A 220 11.79 -2.32 21.04
N ARG A 221 12.34 -2.54 19.83
CA ARG A 221 11.63 -2.40 18.55
C ARG A 221 10.52 -3.45 18.38
N THR A 222 10.70 -4.66 18.90
CA THR A 222 9.66 -5.72 18.92
C THR A 222 8.52 -5.35 19.87
N VAL A 223 8.82 -4.74 21.01
CA VAL A 223 7.79 -4.19 21.93
C VAL A 223 7.03 -3.04 21.27
N GLN A 224 7.71 -2.13 20.56
CA GLN A 224 7.07 -1.04 19.82
C GLN A 224 6.11 -1.57 18.74
N PHE A 225 6.50 -2.63 18.01
CA PHE A 225 5.64 -3.30 17.02
C PHE A 225 4.39 -3.93 17.67
N HIS A 226 4.56 -4.76 18.71
CA HIS A 226 3.42 -5.34 19.43
C HIS A 226 2.51 -4.29 20.07
N LEU A 227 3.07 -3.18 20.57
CA LEU A 227 2.28 -2.07 21.10
C LEU A 227 1.46 -1.40 19.99
N GLY A 228 2.02 -1.20 18.78
CA GLY A 228 1.26 -0.71 17.62
C GLY A 228 0.06 -1.59 17.29
N ASN A 229 0.24 -2.91 17.27
CA ASN A 229 -0.86 -3.85 17.07
C ASN A 229 -1.91 -3.79 18.21
N VAL A 230 -1.46 -3.70 19.47
CA VAL A 230 -2.35 -3.56 20.64
C VAL A 230 -3.21 -2.29 20.53
N LEU A 231 -2.62 -1.15 20.14
CA LEU A 231 -3.34 0.11 19.94
C LEU A 231 -4.41 -0.03 18.84
N GLY A 232 -4.05 -0.62 17.70
CA GLY A 232 -4.98 -0.87 16.59
C GLY A 232 -6.14 -1.80 16.98
N LYS A 233 -5.84 -2.95 17.59
CA LYS A 233 -6.86 -3.94 18.02
C LYS A 233 -7.77 -3.45 19.14
N LEU A 234 -7.29 -2.53 19.99
CA LEU A 234 -8.11 -1.90 21.03
C LEU A 234 -8.87 -0.65 20.56
N GLY A 235 -8.55 -0.12 19.37
CA GLY A 235 -9.18 1.08 18.81
C GLY A 235 -8.81 2.38 19.55
N VAL A 236 -7.57 2.49 20.06
CA VAL A 236 -7.10 3.59 20.91
C VAL A 236 -5.84 4.26 20.37
N ALA A 237 -5.69 5.57 20.62
CA ALA A 237 -4.62 6.38 20.07
C ALA A 237 -3.33 6.37 20.92
N SER A 238 -3.41 6.06 22.22
CA SER A 238 -2.25 6.09 23.11
C SER A 238 -2.09 4.87 24.02
N ARG A 239 -0.84 4.64 24.47
CA ARG A 239 -0.53 3.61 25.48
C ARG A 239 -1.24 3.83 26.82
N THR A 240 -1.69 5.05 27.10
CA THR A 240 -2.40 5.42 28.32
C THR A 240 -3.88 5.02 28.21
N GLU A 241 -4.52 5.30 27.08
CA GLU A 241 -5.87 4.79 26.78
C GLU A 241 -5.88 3.25 26.77
N ALA A 242 -4.89 2.61 26.15
CA ALA A 242 -4.75 1.16 26.15
C ALA A 242 -4.67 0.59 27.58
N ALA A 243 -3.89 1.21 28.47
CA ALA A 243 -3.79 0.79 29.87
C ALA A 243 -5.13 0.92 30.61
N VAL A 244 -5.83 2.05 30.45
CA VAL A 244 -7.13 2.30 31.08
C VAL A 244 -8.19 1.33 30.55
N LEU A 245 -8.27 1.15 29.23
CA LEU A 245 -9.26 0.29 28.59
C LEU A 245 -9.04 -1.20 28.92
N ALA A 246 -7.79 -1.64 29.04
CA ALA A 246 -7.46 -3.01 29.42
C ALA A 246 -7.90 -3.34 30.85
N LEU A 247 -7.70 -2.40 31.79
CA LEU A 247 -8.20 -2.52 33.17
C LEU A 247 -9.72 -2.47 33.24
N GLN A 248 -10.37 -1.59 32.48
CA GLN A 248 -11.84 -1.48 32.42
C GLN A 248 -12.53 -2.71 31.82
N ARG A 249 -11.86 -3.41 30.88
CA ARG A 249 -12.39 -4.61 30.20
C ARG A 249 -11.87 -5.93 30.76
N GLY A 250 -11.03 -5.91 31.81
CA GLY A 250 -10.47 -7.13 32.42
C GLY A 250 -9.58 -7.96 31.49
N LEU A 251 -8.85 -7.32 30.57
CA LEU A 251 -8.09 -7.99 29.50
C LEU A 251 -6.68 -8.46 29.94
N VAL A 252 -6.25 -8.11 31.17
CA VAL A 252 -4.87 -8.27 31.69
C VAL A 252 -4.82 -8.41 33.21
#